data_AF-A0A950II90-F1
#
_entry.id   AF-A0A950II90-F1
#
_cell.length_a   1.000
_cell.length_b   1.000
_cell.length_c   1.000
_cell.angle_alpha   90.00
_cell.angle_beta   90.00
_cell.angle_gamma   90.00
#
_symmetry.space_group_name_H-M   'P 1'
#
loop_
_entity.id
_entity.type
_entity.pdbx_description
1 polymer ?
#
loop_
_entity_poly.entity_id
_entity_poly.type
_entity_poly.pdbx_seq_one_letter_code
_entity_poly.pdbx_strand_id
1 'polypeptide(L)'
;MLTDYRNWLESELKLLGNASHHAYSFGQANMAKRAIDRLDEELARNLYVPLDRAAARRVLTALEALGQQSTALPPELEALRDAVMAALDEVHEDSSL
;
A
#
# COMPACT_ATOMS: atom_id res chain seq x y z
N MET A 1 -0.55 -6.21 -16.12
CA MET A 1 -0.98 -7.51 -15.56
C MET A 1 -1.83 -7.36 -14.29
N LEU A 2 -1.31 -6.84 -13.16
CA LEU A 2 -2.13 -6.67 -11.94
C LEU A 2 -3.24 -5.64 -12.10
N THR A 3 -2.95 -4.52 -12.77
CA THR A 3 -3.94 -3.49 -13.09
C THR A 3 -5.04 -4.03 -14.01
N ASP A 4 -4.70 -4.86 -14.99
CA ASP A 4 -5.68 -5.48 -15.90
C ASP A 4 -6.58 -6.48 -15.17
N TYR A 5 -6.02 -7.23 -14.22
CA TYR A 5 -6.78 -8.17 -13.38
C TYR A 5 -7.74 -7.44 -12.43
N ARG A 6 -7.29 -6.35 -11.80
CA ARG A 6 -8.16 -5.48 -10.99
C ARG A 6 -9.28 -4.87 -11.84
N ASN A 7 -8.96 -4.32 -13.00
CA ASN A 7 -9.93 -3.73 -13.92
C ASN A 7 -10.99 -4.77 -14.36
N TRP A 8 -10.57 -6.02 -14.59
CA TRP A 8 -11.49 -7.11 -14.88
C TRP A 8 -12.42 -7.42 -13.70
N LEU A 9 -11.90 -7.55 -12.48
CA LEU A 9 -12.72 -7.78 -11.27
C LEU A 9 -13.73 -6.65 -11.00
N GLU A 10 -13.32 -5.40 -11.20
CA GLU A 10 -14.20 -4.23 -11.08
C GLU A 10 -15.31 -4.24 -12.15
N SER A 11 -14.99 -4.67 -13.37
CA SER A 11 -15.97 -4.80 -14.45
C SER A 11 -17.01 -5.89 -14.19
N GLU A 12 -16.56 -7.05 -13.67
CA GLU A 12 -17.41 -8.15 -13.22
C GLU A 12 -18.34 -7.73 -12.09
N LEU A 13 -17.81 -7.07 -11.06
CA LEU A 13 -18.60 -6.57 -9.93
C LEU A 13 -19.72 -5.63 -10.40
N LYS A 14 -19.42 -4.73 -11.34
CA LYS A 14 -20.39 -3.79 -11.90
C LYS A 14 -21.47 -4.48 -12.75
N LEU A 15 -21.08 -5.46 -13.57
CA LEU A 15 -22.00 -6.27 -14.37
C LEU A 15 -22.93 -7.09 -13.50
N LEU A 16 -22.39 -7.78 -12.49
CA LEU A 16 -23.12 -8.67 -11.60
C LEU A 16 -24.01 -7.90 -10.61
N GLY A 17 -23.56 -6.73 -10.14
CA GLY A 17 -24.37 -5.82 -9.31
C GLY A 17 -25.58 -5.26 -10.06
N ASN A 18 -25.45 -4.99 -11.36
CA ASN A 18 -26.56 -4.57 -12.22
C ASN A 18 -27.50 -5.73 -12.59
N ALA A 19 -27.05 -6.97 -12.53
CA ALA A 19 -27.85 -8.18 -12.77
C ALA A 19 -28.47 -8.77 -11.47
N SER A 20 -28.60 -7.96 -10.42
CA SER A 20 -28.92 -8.34 -9.03
C SER A 20 -30.29 -9.02 -8.82
N HIS A 21 -31.11 -9.23 -9.86
CA HIS A 21 -32.38 -9.94 -9.71
C HIS A 21 -32.27 -11.46 -9.56
N HIS A 22 -31.06 -12.03 -9.62
CA HIS A 22 -30.82 -13.47 -9.44
C HIS A 22 -29.88 -13.74 -8.26
N ALA A 23 -30.26 -14.66 -7.35
CA ALA A 23 -29.42 -15.02 -6.20
C ALA A 23 -28.01 -15.49 -6.61
N TYR A 24 -27.88 -16.07 -7.81
CA TYR A 24 -26.60 -16.47 -8.40
C TYR A 24 -25.68 -15.26 -8.72
N SER A 25 -26.21 -14.18 -9.30
CA SER A 25 -25.42 -12.97 -9.61
C SER A 25 -24.98 -12.23 -8.34
N PHE A 26 -25.80 -12.23 -7.30
CA PHE A 26 -25.41 -11.74 -5.97
C PHE A 26 -24.26 -12.53 -5.35
N GLY A 27 -24.26 -13.86 -5.48
CA GLY A 27 -23.16 -14.71 -5.01
C GLY A 27 -21.84 -14.39 -5.71
N GLN A 28 -21.88 -14.23 -7.03
CA GLN A 28 -20.71 -13.91 -7.84
C GLN A 28 -20.19 -12.49 -7.56
N ALA A 29 -21.08 -11.50 -7.42
CA ALA A 29 -20.69 -10.14 -7.04
C ALA A 29 -19.97 -10.11 -5.69
N ASN A 30 -20.43 -10.88 -4.71
CA ASN A 30 -19.77 -10.98 -3.41
C ASN A 30 -18.40 -11.68 -3.50
N MET A 31 -18.24 -12.68 -4.38
CA MET A 31 -16.94 -13.30 -4.61
C MET A 31 -15.95 -12.35 -5.30
N ALA A 32 -16.41 -11.61 -6.32
CA ALA A 32 -15.60 -10.59 -7.00
C ALA A 32 -15.14 -9.49 -6.02
N LYS A 33 -16.04 -9.02 -5.14
CA LYS A 33 -15.69 -8.06 -4.09
C LYS A 33 -14.61 -8.60 -3.15
N ARG A 34 -14.78 -9.82 -2.63
CA ARG A 34 -13.78 -10.45 -1.74
C ARG A 34 -12.44 -10.68 -2.43
N ALA A 35 -12.43 -10.93 -3.74
CA ALA A 35 -11.21 -11.07 -4.52
C ALA A 35 -10.46 -9.74 -4.65
N ILE A 36 -11.16 -8.62 -4.83
CA ILE A 36 -10.56 -7.28 -4.81
C ILE A 36 -10.00 -6.96 -3.42
N ASP A 37 -10.79 -7.18 -2.35
CA ASP A 37 -10.34 -6.90 -0.98
C ASP A 37 -9.07 -7.69 -0.63
N ARG A 38 -9.03 -8.97 -1.02
CA ARG A 38 -7.84 -9.82 -0.82
C ARG A 38 -6.65 -9.38 -1.67
N LEU A 39 -6.89 -9.00 -2.93
CA LEU A 39 -5.83 -8.46 -3.78
C LEU A 39 -5.22 -7.21 -3.14
N ASP A 40 -6.03 -6.33 -2.57
CA ASP A 40 -5.58 -5.09 -1.94
C ASP A 40 -4.80 -5.36 -0.65
N GLU A 41 -5.24 -6.31 0.17
CA GLU A 41 -4.50 -6.76 1.34
C GLU A 41 -3.14 -7.38 0.97
N GLU A 42 -3.09 -8.22 -0.07
CA GLU A 42 -1.85 -8.85 -0.52
C GLU A 42 -0.90 -7.81 -1.15
N LEU A 43 -1.42 -6.82 -1.88
CA LEU A 43 -0.60 -5.71 -2.39
C LEU A 43 -0.11 -4.83 -1.23
N ALA A 44 -0.94 -4.52 -0.23
CA ALA A 44 -0.52 -3.74 0.92
C ALA A 44 0.58 -4.44 1.75
N ARG A 45 0.56 -5.78 1.81
CA ARG A 45 1.55 -6.58 2.55
C ARG A 45 2.83 -6.85 1.77
N ASN A 46 2.71 -7.12 0.46
CA ASN A 46 3.81 -7.69 -0.33
C ASN A 46 4.31 -6.77 -1.44
N LEU A 47 3.61 -5.68 -1.75
CA LEU A 47 4.08 -4.76 -2.78
C LEU A 47 5.20 -3.91 -2.21
N TYR A 48 6.43 -4.33 -2.48
CA TYR A 48 7.61 -3.48 -2.36
C TYR A 48 7.38 -2.23 -3.22
N VAL A 49 7.09 -1.10 -2.58
CA VAL A 49 7.09 0.20 -3.25
C VAL A 49 8.56 0.58 -3.40
N PRO A 50 9.13 0.62 -4.62
CA PRO A 50 10.50 1.06 -4.81
C PRO A 50 10.54 2.58 -4.58
N LEU A 51 10.65 2.97 -3.32
CA LEU A 51 11.07 4.30 -2.95
C LEU A 51 12.56 4.38 -3.31
N ASP A 52 12.87 5.17 -4.33
CA ASP A 52 14.25 5.51 -4.65
C ASP A 52 14.95 5.99 -3.37
N ARG A 53 16.12 5.42 -3.07
CA ARG A 53 16.88 5.69 -1.84
C ARG A 53 17.15 7.18 -1.66
N ALA A 54 17.38 7.91 -2.76
CA ALA A 54 17.57 9.35 -2.73
C ALA A 54 16.26 10.11 -2.41
N ALA A 55 15.10 9.59 -2.83
CA ALA A 55 13.80 10.12 -2.44
C ALA A 55 13.49 9.83 -0.96
N ALA A 56 13.74 8.61 -0.48
CA ALA A 56 13.56 8.23 0.92
C ALA A 56 14.44 9.09 1.85
N ARG A 57 15.72 9.30 1.51
CA ARG A 57 16.63 10.15 2.29
C ARG A 57 16.18 11.61 2.32
N ARG A 58 15.65 12.14 1.22
CA ARG A 58 15.09 13.51 1.17
C ARG A 58 13.88 13.67 2.09
N VAL A 59 12.97 12.70 2.08
CA VAL A 59 11.79 12.71 2.97
C VAL A 59 12.23 12.61 4.43
N LEU A 60 13.21 11.76 4.74
CA LEU A 60 13.78 11.64 6.08
C LEU A 60 14.36 12.98 6.57
N THR A 61 15.20 13.63 5.75
CA THR A 61 15.77 14.94 6.09
C THR A 61 14.71 16.02 6.27
N ALA A 62 13.61 15.98 5.49
CA ALA A 62 12.51 16.89 5.67
C ALA A 62 11.77 16.67 7.00
N LEU A 63 11.56 15.41 7.40
CA LEU A 63 10.95 15.05 8.69
C LEU A 63 11.85 15.47 9.88
N GLU A 64 13.17 15.25 9.78
CA GLU A 64 14.14 15.68 10.78
C GLU A 64 14.15 17.21 10.94
N ALA A 65 14.19 17.94 9.83
CA ALA A 65 14.13 19.40 9.83
C ALA A 65 12.82 19.92 10.46
N LEU A 66 11.70 19.25 10.19
CA LEU A 66 10.41 19.60 10.78
C LEU A 66 10.39 19.36 12.30
N GLY A 67 10.99 18.27 12.77
CA GLY A 67 11.15 17.97 14.19
C GLY A 67 12.12 18.91 14.92
N GLN A 68 13.10 19.48 14.22
CA GLN A 68 13.99 20.51 14.78
C GLN A 68 13.31 21.88 14.87
N GLN A 69 12.34 22.16 14.00
CA GLN A 69 11.64 23.45 13.95
C GLN A 69 10.34 23.47 14.78
N SER A 70 9.70 22.32 14.99
CA SER A 70 8.44 22.19 15.73
C SER A 70 8.66 21.42 17.02
N THR A 71 8.18 21.96 18.14
CA THR A 71 8.33 21.38 19.49
C THR A 71 7.63 20.02 19.67
N ALA A 72 6.79 19.61 18.73
CA ALA A 72 6.19 18.27 18.69
C ALA A 72 5.84 17.90 17.24
N LEU A 73 6.49 16.86 16.72
CA LEU A 73 5.98 16.13 15.57
C LEU A 73 4.81 15.25 16.04
N PRO A 74 3.72 15.15 15.26
CA PRO A 74 2.71 14.11 15.47
C PRO A 74 3.37 12.73 15.61
N PRO A 75 2.92 11.90 16.56
CA PRO A 75 3.55 10.61 16.86
C PRO A 75 3.57 9.67 15.64
N GLU A 76 2.62 9.81 14.71
CA GLU A 76 2.57 9.06 13.46
C GLU A 76 3.71 9.41 12.51
N LEU A 77 4.18 10.68 12.53
CA LEU A 77 5.30 11.14 11.72
C LEU A 77 6.65 10.75 12.32
N GLU A 78 6.74 10.65 13.65
CA GLU A 78 7.91 10.09 14.33
C GLU A 78 8.05 8.59 14.04
N ALA A 79 6.95 7.84 14.13
CA ALA A 79 6.93 6.42 13.78
C ALA A 79 7.33 6.17 12.31
N LEU A 80 6.88 7.05 11.41
CA LEU A 80 7.29 7.00 10.00
C LEU A 80 8.79 7.28 9.83
N ARG A 81 9.33 8.31 10.50
CA ARG A 81 10.77 8.62 10.48
C ARG A 81 11.60 7.41 10.92
N ASP A 82 11.24 6.81 12.05
CA ASP A 82 11.99 5.71 12.65
C ASP A 82 11.90 4.43 11.78
N ALA A 83 10.74 4.14 11.19
CA ALA A 83 10.58 3.04 10.25
C ALA A 83 11.40 3.23 8.96
N VAL A 84 11.47 4.46 8.43
CA VAL A 84 12.31 4.78 7.26
C VAL A 84 13.79 4.70 7.60
N MET A 85 14.22 5.10 8.80
CA MET A 85 15.61 4.95 9.26
C MET A 85 16.00 3.47 9.34
N ALA A 86 15.20 2.66 10.05
CA ALA A 86 15.47 1.24 10.21
C ALA A 86 15.56 0.51 8.85
N ALA A 87 14.63 0.78 7.93
CA ALA A 87 14.64 0.19 6.59
C ALA A 87 15.86 0.61 5.74
N LEU A 88 16.39 1.81 5.93
CA LEU A 88 17.59 2.27 5.23
C LEU A 88 18.89 1.68 5.79
N ASP A 89 18.91 1.35 7.08
CA ASP A 89 20.05 0.72 7.77
C ASP A 89 20.10 -0.79 7.51
N GLU A 90 18.97 -1.51 7.53
CA GLU A 90 18.89 -2.95 7.21
C GLU A 90 19.38 -3.27 5.79
N VAL A 91 19.06 -2.42 4.81
CA VAL A 91 19.53 -2.57 3.41
C VAL A 91 21.06 -2.38 3.29
N HIS A 92 21.71 -1.73 4.27
CA HIS A 92 23.16 -1.56 4.28
C HIS A 92 23.88 -2.80 4.81
N GLU A 93 23.30 -3.53 5.77
CA GLU A 93 23.86 -4.78 6.29
C GLU A 93 23.78 -5.92 5.26
N ASP A 94 22.67 -6.04 4.53
CA ASP A 94 22.49 -7.08 3.49
C ASP A 94 23.38 -6.88 2.25
N SER A 95 23.92 -5.68 2.02
CA SER A 95 24.86 -5.41 0.91
C SER A 95 26.32 -5.75 1.24
N SER A 96 26.59 -6.23 2.47
CA SER A 96 27.95 -6.48 2.98
C SER A 96 28.32 -7.97 3.10
N LEU A 97 27.50 -8.87 2.53
CA LEU A 97 27.73 -10.32 2.41
C LEU A 97 27.90 -10.74 0.94
#